data_AF-A0A504J7T0-F1
#
_entry.id   AF-A0A504J7T0-F1
#
_cell.length_a   1.000
_cell.length_b   1.000
_cell.length_c   1.000
_cell.angle_alpha   90.00
_cell.angle_beta   90.00
_cell.angle_gamma   90.00
#
_symmetry.space_group_name_H-M   'P 1'
#
loop_
_entity.id
_entity.type
_entity.pdbx_description
1 polymer ?
#
loop_
_entity_poly.entity_id
_entity_poly.type
_entity_poly.pdbx_seq_one_letter_code
_entity_poly.pdbx_strand_id
1 'polypeptide(L)'
;MKNIIISIFVIINGYQISIAQYNLDTTLIDINHDKIVDTLINDFSRGSACGGRTVTVINGKTNEQFSLSNEGCYSNFIRILMVPQKLKLKTNKAFLNVLKKKVLPDQKRDHIDSSLEWIITGALGYKDLDDDSLFRDIVSPKTSWQSEILEIPDSYYVNISSEILKLSSAYKDHLINEESHGFLIYYPSGHHIEKLDSLTPVAQNKYYKIYKTPHAVFVKRGGMYNWLFISDSLVTGAPDRRSWFSIKQIQLIDKYLIIHQDVPPDNTYNIHIVNIETQKVGHLNFEPSYNNGTDEGGMDTFEVINNQLIFNEYGEPVLRKIPLQQIFNTLDSY
;
A
#
# COMPACT_ATOMS: atom_id res chain seq x y z
N MET A 1 30.57 -18.44 38.20
CA MET A 1 30.15 -19.47 37.22
C MET A 1 28.69 -19.34 36.77
N LYS A 2 27.70 -19.11 37.64
CA LYS A 2 26.29 -18.92 37.24
C LYS A 2 26.06 -17.80 36.20
N ASN A 3 26.75 -16.66 36.32
CA ASN A 3 26.54 -15.53 35.41
C ASN A 3 27.14 -15.73 34.00
N ILE A 4 28.13 -16.60 33.84
CA ILE A 4 28.75 -16.91 32.53
C ILE A 4 27.83 -17.84 31.71
N ILE A 5 27.15 -18.77 32.38
CA ILE A 5 26.20 -19.70 31.74
C ILE A 5 24.97 -18.94 31.21
N ILE A 6 24.48 -17.94 31.96
CA ILE A 6 23.35 -17.09 31.54
C ILE A 6 23.72 -16.24 30.31
N SER A 7 24.92 -15.65 30.28
CA SER A 7 25.37 -14.85 29.13
C SER A 7 25.54 -15.68 27.85
N ILE A 8 26.02 -16.92 27.95
CA ILE A 8 26.14 -17.84 26.79
C ILE A 8 24.75 -18.25 26.28
N PHE A 9 23.78 -18.49 27.18
CA PHE A 9 22.41 -18.82 26.80
C PHE A 9 21.71 -17.66 26.06
N VAL A 10 21.94 -16.40 26.48
CA VAL A 10 21.39 -15.22 25.80
C VAL A 10 21.98 -15.03 24.41
N ILE A 11 23.29 -15.27 24.22
CA ILE A 11 23.94 -15.13 22.91
C ILE A 11 23.47 -16.22 21.93
N ILE A 12 23.34 -17.47 22.39
CA ILE A 12 22.89 -18.59 21.53
C ILE A 12 21.41 -18.43 21.13
N ASN A 13 20.54 -17.96 22.03
CA ASN A 13 19.15 -17.69 21.69
C ASN A 13 18.97 -16.45 20.81
N GLY A 14 19.77 -15.40 21.01
CA GLY A 14 19.78 -14.22 20.14
C GLY A 14 20.13 -14.55 18.68
N TYR A 15 21.08 -15.46 18.45
CA TYR A 15 21.46 -15.90 17.10
C TYR A 15 20.36 -16.71 16.40
N GLN A 16 19.63 -17.55 17.14
CA GLN A 16 18.51 -18.34 16.59
C GLN A 16 17.32 -17.45 16.18
N ILE A 17 17.09 -16.34 16.89
CA ILE A 17 16.03 -15.37 16.55
C ILE A 17 16.35 -14.62 15.25
N SER A 18 17.63 -14.34 14.97
CA SER A 18 18.06 -13.70 13.72
C SER A 18 18.00 -14.64 12.50
N ILE A 19 18.24 -15.95 12.69
CA ILE A 19 18.16 -16.95 11.61
C ILE A 19 16.69 -17.24 11.23
N ALA A 20 15.73 -17.03 12.14
CA ALA A 20 14.31 -17.24 11.87
C ALA A 20 13.68 -16.24 10.88
N GLN A 21 14.40 -15.17 10.49
CA GLN A 21 13.90 -14.14 9.55
C GLN A 21 14.28 -14.39 8.08
N TYR A 22 15.16 -15.37 7.82
CA TYR A 22 15.66 -15.72 6.50
C TYR A 22 15.43 -17.21 6.24
N ASN A 23 14.67 -17.53 5.19
CA ASN A 23 14.52 -18.91 4.74
C ASN A 23 15.20 -19.05 3.38
N LEU A 24 16.41 -19.63 3.41
CA LEU A 24 17.20 -19.93 2.24
C LEU A 24 17.07 -21.41 1.90
N ASP A 25 16.52 -21.70 0.73
CA ASP A 25 16.39 -23.04 0.17
C ASP A 25 17.20 -23.14 -1.14
N THR A 26 17.97 -24.21 -1.29
CA THR A 26 18.81 -24.45 -2.47
C THR A 26 18.49 -25.82 -3.06
N THR A 27 18.09 -25.83 -4.32
CA THR A 27 17.73 -27.04 -5.07
C THR A 27 18.67 -27.22 -6.26
N LEU A 28 19.14 -28.45 -6.49
CA LEU A 28 19.90 -28.84 -7.67
C LEU A 28 18.97 -29.57 -8.65
N ILE A 29 18.82 -29.04 -9.86
CA ILE A 29 17.89 -29.57 -10.86
C ILE A 29 18.29 -29.12 -12.27
N ASP A 30 18.14 -29.97 -13.28
CA ASP A 30 18.26 -29.60 -14.70
C ASP A 30 16.96 -28.89 -15.14
N ILE A 31 16.99 -27.55 -15.19
CA ILE A 31 15.81 -26.72 -15.44
C ILE A 31 15.50 -26.64 -16.93
N ASN A 32 16.52 -26.59 -17.78
CA ASN A 32 16.39 -26.37 -19.22
C ASN A 32 16.44 -27.67 -20.05
N HIS A 33 16.58 -28.82 -19.40
CA HIS A 33 16.66 -30.18 -19.97
C HIS A 33 17.88 -30.39 -20.87
N ASP A 34 19.01 -29.74 -20.57
CA ASP A 34 20.26 -29.88 -21.31
C ASP A 34 21.19 -30.98 -20.75
N LYS A 35 20.72 -31.73 -19.74
CA LYS A 35 21.42 -32.79 -19.00
C LYS A 35 22.54 -32.27 -18.09
N ILE A 36 22.63 -30.96 -17.86
CA ILE A 36 23.55 -30.36 -16.90
C ILE A 36 22.71 -29.83 -15.73
N VAL A 37 23.20 -30.06 -14.50
CA VAL A 37 22.49 -29.67 -13.29
C VAL A 37 22.64 -28.17 -13.06
N ASP A 38 21.52 -27.46 -12.91
CA ASP A 38 21.48 -26.05 -12.51
C ASP A 38 21.30 -25.91 -11.00
N THR A 39 21.61 -24.73 -10.46
CA THR A 39 21.32 -24.37 -9.07
C THR A 39 20.15 -23.39 -9.00
N LEU A 40 19.13 -23.72 -8.20
CA LEU A 40 18.04 -22.82 -7.86
C LEU A 40 18.15 -22.41 -6.40
N ILE A 41 18.29 -21.12 -6.13
CA ILE A 41 18.36 -20.53 -4.79
C ILE A 41 17.08 -19.73 -4.57
N ASN A 42 16.38 -20.02 -3.50
CA ASN A 42 15.15 -19.35 -3.09
C ASN A 42 15.40 -18.70 -1.74
N ASP A 43 15.50 -17.38 -1.73
CA ASP A 43 15.69 -16.57 -0.55
C ASP A 43 14.37 -15.86 -0.22
N PHE A 44 13.80 -16.21 0.93
CA PHE A 44 12.61 -15.55 1.46
C PHE A 44 12.99 -14.71 2.68
N SER A 45 12.77 -13.40 2.55
CA SER A 45 13.04 -12.44 3.61
C SER A 45 11.71 -12.00 4.26
N ARG A 46 11.70 -11.96 5.60
CA ARG A 46 10.57 -11.41 6.36
C ARG A 46 11.05 -10.40 7.39
N GLY A 47 11.11 -9.14 6.98
CA GLY A 47 11.29 -8.01 7.89
C GLY A 47 9.99 -7.58 8.56
N SER A 48 10.10 -6.61 9.48
CA SER A 48 8.96 -5.95 10.14
C SER A 48 8.22 -5.00 9.21
N ALA A 49 8.95 -4.26 8.35
CA ALA A 49 8.41 -3.24 7.45
C ALA A 49 8.33 -3.68 5.98
N CYS A 50 9.25 -4.54 5.56
CA CYS A 50 9.41 -4.96 4.18
C CYS A 50 9.76 -6.45 4.12
N GLY A 51 9.57 -7.06 2.96
CA GLY A 51 9.94 -8.45 2.72
C GLY A 51 9.33 -8.99 1.45
N GLY A 52 9.70 -10.23 1.12
CA GLY A 52 9.41 -10.81 -0.17
C GLY A 52 10.26 -12.05 -0.43
N ARG A 53 10.48 -12.30 -1.70
CA ARG A 53 11.21 -13.45 -2.20
C ARG A 53 12.10 -13.02 -3.34
N THR A 54 13.37 -13.39 -3.24
CA THR A 54 14.35 -13.32 -4.31
C THR A 54 14.70 -14.73 -4.73
N VAL A 55 14.54 -15.04 -6.02
CA VAL A 55 14.87 -16.35 -6.58
C VAL A 55 15.96 -16.17 -7.60
N THR A 56 16.99 -16.99 -7.49
CA THR A 56 18.16 -16.98 -8.35
C THR A 56 18.34 -18.35 -8.98
N VAL A 57 18.60 -18.38 -10.27
CA VAL A 57 19.07 -19.55 -11.01
C VAL A 57 20.52 -19.32 -11.42
N ILE A 58 21.37 -20.33 -11.22
CA ILE A 58 22.73 -20.40 -11.77
C ILE A 58 22.73 -21.54 -12.79
N ASN A 59 22.95 -21.20 -14.06
CA ASN A 59 23.01 -22.17 -15.14
C ASN A 59 24.28 -23.04 -14.99
N GLY A 60 24.13 -24.35 -14.89
CA GLY A 60 25.26 -25.26 -14.65
C GLY A 60 26.23 -25.38 -15.83
N LYS A 61 25.76 -25.08 -17.04
CA LYS A 61 26.56 -25.12 -18.27
C LYS A 61 27.37 -23.86 -18.49
N THR A 62 26.79 -22.70 -18.22
CA THR A 62 27.39 -21.39 -18.55
C THR A 62 27.87 -20.62 -17.32
N ASN A 63 27.49 -21.03 -16.11
CA ASN A 63 27.63 -20.29 -14.86
C ASN A 63 26.94 -18.90 -14.88
N GLU A 64 26.07 -18.64 -15.86
CA GLU A 64 25.28 -17.40 -15.86
C GLU A 64 24.24 -17.41 -14.74
N GLN A 65 24.09 -16.27 -14.08
CA GLN A 65 23.14 -16.06 -13.01
C GLN A 65 21.95 -15.23 -13.50
N PHE A 66 20.75 -15.69 -13.15
CA PHE A 66 19.50 -14.98 -13.42
C PHE A 66 18.69 -14.87 -12.14
N SER A 67 18.15 -13.70 -11.85
CA SER A 67 17.32 -13.51 -10.67
C SER A 67 16.06 -12.69 -10.97
N LEU A 68 14.99 -13.00 -10.22
CA LEU A 68 13.82 -12.15 -10.09
C LEU A 68 13.54 -11.94 -8.59
N SER A 69 13.07 -10.76 -8.24
CA SER A 69 12.73 -10.41 -6.87
C SER A 69 11.38 -9.70 -6.84
N ASN A 70 10.54 -10.05 -5.87
CA ASN A 70 9.34 -9.29 -5.55
C ASN A 70 9.49 -8.52 -4.24
N GLU A 71 10.71 -8.31 -3.73
CA GLU A 71 10.94 -7.58 -2.49
C GLU A 71 10.25 -6.21 -2.49
N GLY A 72 9.75 -5.79 -1.32
CA GLY A 72 9.07 -4.50 -1.19
C GLY A 72 8.47 -4.29 0.20
N CYS A 73 8.07 -3.05 0.47
CA CYS A 73 7.52 -2.68 1.77
C CYS A 73 6.03 -3.01 1.86
N TYR A 74 5.58 -3.39 3.05
CA TYR A 74 4.19 -3.79 3.28
C TYR A 74 3.22 -2.61 3.28
N SER A 75 3.73 -1.38 3.40
CA SER A 75 2.98 -0.14 3.20
C SER A 75 2.49 0.05 1.75
N ASN A 76 3.17 -0.57 0.77
CA ASN A 76 2.79 -0.52 -0.64
C ASN A 76 1.86 -1.67 -1.00
N PHE A 77 0.74 -1.36 -1.67
CA PHE A 77 -0.17 -2.34 -2.26
C PHE A 77 0.38 -2.95 -3.55
N ILE A 78 1.22 -2.21 -4.28
CA ILE A 78 1.73 -2.64 -5.57
C ILE A 78 3.24 -2.90 -5.54
N ARG A 79 3.68 -3.84 -6.37
CA ARG A 79 5.11 -4.07 -6.66
C ARG A 79 5.30 -4.20 -8.16
N ILE A 80 6.35 -3.58 -8.68
CA ILE A 80 6.70 -3.65 -10.10
C ILE A 80 7.91 -4.58 -10.25
N LEU A 81 7.74 -5.64 -11.04
CA LEU A 81 8.79 -6.62 -11.31
C LEU A 81 9.18 -6.56 -12.78
N MET A 82 10.37 -6.03 -13.06
CA MET A 82 10.93 -5.96 -14.40
C MET A 82 11.66 -7.25 -14.76
N VAL A 83 11.45 -7.76 -15.97
CA VAL A 83 12.19 -8.95 -16.45
C VAL A 83 13.49 -8.50 -17.12
N PRO A 84 14.67 -8.95 -16.63
CA PRO A 84 15.96 -8.67 -17.26
C PRO A 84 16.01 -9.12 -18.73
N GLN A 85 16.65 -8.33 -19.60
CA GLN A 85 16.73 -8.64 -21.05
C GLN A 85 17.30 -10.03 -21.34
N LYS A 86 18.34 -10.45 -20.61
CA LYS A 86 18.92 -11.79 -20.75
C LYS A 86 17.91 -12.92 -20.49
N LEU A 87 16.95 -12.72 -19.59
CA LEU A 87 15.89 -13.69 -19.29
C LEU A 87 14.80 -13.74 -20.36
N LYS A 88 14.71 -12.73 -21.24
CA LYS A 88 13.74 -12.68 -22.35
C LYS A 88 14.21 -13.50 -23.56
N LEU A 89 15.48 -13.88 -23.61
CA LEU A 89 16.03 -14.71 -24.69
C LEU A 89 15.33 -16.07 -24.73
N LYS A 90 15.03 -16.57 -25.94
CA LYS A 90 14.36 -17.87 -26.14
C LYS A 90 15.11 -19.02 -25.46
N THR A 91 16.45 -18.95 -25.42
CA THR A 91 17.32 -19.92 -24.76
C THR A 91 17.14 -19.98 -23.24
N ASN A 92 16.69 -18.89 -22.62
CA ASN A 92 16.54 -18.76 -21.18
C ASN A 92 15.08 -18.86 -20.71
N LYS A 93 14.15 -19.23 -21.61
CA LYS A 93 12.71 -19.33 -21.33
C LYS A 93 12.39 -20.28 -20.16
N ALA A 94 13.11 -21.41 -20.07
CA ALA A 94 12.92 -22.38 -18.99
C ALA A 94 13.25 -21.76 -17.61
N PHE A 95 14.37 -21.03 -17.52
CA PHE A 95 14.77 -20.32 -16.30
C PHE A 95 13.74 -19.24 -15.93
N LEU A 96 13.29 -18.43 -16.89
CA LEU A 96 12.27 -17.41 -16.64
C LEU A 96 10.97 -18.03 -16.09
N ASN A 97 10.53 -19.18 -16.62
CA ASN A 97 9.33 -19.85 -16.14
C ASN A 97 9.44 -20.31 -14.68
N VAL A 98 10.59 -20.89 -14.30
CA VAL A 98 10.85 -21.30 -12.91
C VAL A 98 10.89 -20.10 -11.97
N LEU A 99 11.59 -19.03 -12.36
CA LEU A 99 11.67 -17.80 -11.59
C LEU A 99 10.28 -17.18 -11.37
N LYS A 100 9.48 -17.06 -12.44
CA LYS A 100 8.10 -16.54 -12.37
C LYS A 100 7.23 -17.36 -11.43
N LYS A 101 7.25 -18.69 -11.54
CA LYS A 101 6.44 -19.59 -10.71
C LYS A 101 6.72 -19.43 -9.22
N LYS A 102 7.94 -19.05 -8.84
CA LYS A 102 8.34 -18.88 -7.44
C LYS A 102 8.08 -17.46 -6.92
N VAL A 103 8.18 -16.44 -7.76
CA VAL A 103 8.15 -15.02 -7.34
C VAL A 103 6.78 -14.37 -7.51
N LEU A 104 6.01 -14.75 -8.52
CA LEU A 104 4.70 -14.16 -8.79
C LEU A 104 3.60 -14.86 -7.96
N PRO A 105 2.51 -14.15 -7.60
CA PRO A 105 1.30 -14.82 -7.12
C PRO A 105 0.77 -15.83 -8.14
N ASP A 106 0.06 -16.85 -7.64
CA ASP A 106 -0.49 -17.91 -8.51
C ASP A 106 -1.53 -17.38 -9.50
N GLN A 107 -2.26 -16.33 -9.13
CA GLN A 107 -3.29 -15.73 -9.97
C GLN A 107 -2.69 -14.70 -10.94
N LYS A 108 -2.72 -15.03 -12.24
CA LYS A 108 -2.59 -14.03 -13.32
C LYS A 108 -3.98 -13.48 -13.65
N ARG A 109 -4.10 -12.17 -13.83
CA ARG A 109 -5.30 -11.53 -14.41
C ARG A 109 -4.96 -10.84 -15.72
N ASP A 110 -5.98 -10.66 -16.56
CA ASP A 110 -5.88 -9.88 -17.80
C ASP A 110 -6.36 -8.43 -17.61
N HIS A 111 -7.17 -8.17 -16.58
CA HIS A 111 -7.68 -6.85 -16.23
C HIS A 111 -7.43 -6.56 -14.74
N ILE A 112 -7.23 -5.27 -14.44
CA ILE A 112 -7.15 -4.76 -13.07
C ILE A 112 -8.56 -4.55 -12.51
N ASP A 113 -8.72 -4.71 -11.20
CA ASP A 113 -9.95 -4.35 -10.50
C ASP A 113 -9.99 -2.86 -10.12
N SER A 114 -11.13 -2.38 -9.63
CA SER A 114 -11.34 -0.96 -9.31
C SER A 114 -10.48 -0.43 -8.16
N SER A 115 -10.06 -1.27 -7.23
CA SER A 115 -9.19 -0.86 -6.13
C SER A 115 -7.75 -0.65 -6.62
N LEU A 116 -7.26 -1.51 -7.51
CA LEU A 116 -5.97 -1.31 -8.16
C LEU A 116 -6.02 -0.13 -9.14
N GLU A 117 -7.12 0.03 -9.90
CA GLU A 117 -7.34 1.20 -10.76
C GLU A 117 -7.27 2.51 -9.94
N TRP A 118 -7.89 2.55 -8.76
CA TRP A 118 -7.84 3.70 -7.85
C TRP A 118 -6.41 4.05 -7.45
N ILE A 119 -5.58 3.07 -7.11
CA ILE A 119 -4.18 3.29 -6.72
C ILE A 119 -3.37 3.83 -7.91
N ILE A 120 -3.50 3.22 -9.09
CA ILE A 120 -2.74 3.61 -10.28
C ILE A 120 -3.12 5.03 -10.71
N THR A 121 -4.42 5.30 -10.83
CA THR A 121 -4.92 6.61 -11.26
C THR A 121 -4.67 7.68 -10.20
N GLY A 122 -4.76 7.33 -8.91
CA GLY A 122 -4.37 8.19 -7.80
C GLY A 122 -2.91 8.60 -7.88
N ALA A 123 -1.99 7.63 -8.05
CA ALA A 123 -0.57 7.91 -8.19
C ALA A 123 -0.25 8.77 -9.43
N LEU A 124 -0.92 8.53 -10.57
CA LEU A 124 -0.74 9.34 -11.78
C LEU A 124 -1.36 10.74 -11.65
N GLY A 125 -2.38 10.89 -10.81
CA GLY A 125 -3.07 12.15 -10.51
C GLY A 125 -2.54 12.89 -9.29
N TYR A 126 -1.49 12.38 -8.64
CA TYR A 126 -0.87 12.96 -7.46
C TYR A 126 -0.23 14.31 -7.80
N LYS A 127 -0.45 15.30 -6.92
CA LYS A 127 0.15 16.63 -7.00
C LYS A 127 0.65 17.05 -5.63
N ASP A 128 1.94 17.34 -5.53
CA ASP A 128 2.53 18.02 -4.38
C ASP A 128 2.20 19.53 -4.44
N LEU A 129 1.91 20.15 -3.30
CA LEU A 129 1.47 21.54 -3.17
C LEU A 129 2.37 22.31 -2.20
N ASP A 130 3.62 22.55 -2.60
CA ASP A 130 4.66 23.18 -1.76
C ASP A 130 4.23 24.49 -1.07
N ASP A 131 3.35 25.28 -1.70
CA ASP A 131 2.93 26.61 -1.24
C ASP A 131 1.47 26.70 -0.75
N ASP A 132 0.71 25.59 -0.69
CA ASP A 132 -0.68 25.67 -0.23
C ASP A 132 -0.80 25.65 1.29
N SER A 133 -1.59 26.60 1.79
CA SER A 133 -1.77 26.83 3.23
C SER A 133 -2.61 25.76 3.94
N LEU A 134 -3.34 24.93 3.22
CA LEU A 134 -4.26 23.94 3.78
C LEU A 134 -3.90 22.50 3.40
N PHE A 135 -3.48 22.27 2.16
CA PHE A 135 -3.22 20.93 1.65
C PHE A 135 -1.75 20.78 1.27
N ARG A 136 -1.13 19.71 1.76
CA ARG A 136 0.22 19.33 1.36
C ARG A 136 0.22 18.71 -0.02
N ASP A 137 -0.76 17.86 -0.28
CA ASP A 137 -0.88 17.13 -1.53
C ASP A 137 -2.35 16.87 -1.88
N ILE A 138 -2.59 16.63 -3.17
CA ILE A 138 -3.90 16.26 -3.72
C ILE A 138 -3.76 15.01 -4.58
N VAL A 139 -4.69 14.08 -4.39
CA VAL A 139 -4.86 12.89 -5.21
C VAL A 139 -6.21 12.96 -5.92
N SER A 140 -6.28 12.52 -7.17
CA SER A 140 -7.52 12.51 -7.97
C SER A 140 -7.66 11.24 -8.81
N PRO A 141 -8.07 10.11 -8.19
CA PRO A 141 -8.18 8.81 -8.86
C PRO A 141 -9.24 8.79 -9.98
N LYS A 142 -10.36 9.49 -9.79
CA LYS A 142 -11.45 9.61 -10.79
C LYS A 142 -11.96 8.25 -11.32
N THR A 143 -12.04 7.25 -10.45
CA THR A 143 -12.58 5.92 -10.78
C THR A 143 -14.08 5.94 -11.03
N SER A 144 -14.58 4.98 -11.81
CA SER A 144 -16.02 4.93 -12.14
C SER A 144 -16.85 4.32 -11.02
N TRP A 145 -18.05 4.88 -10.79
CA TRP A 145 -19.05 4.24 -9.93
C TRP A 145 -19.45 2.88 -10.50
N GLN A 146 -19.51 1.86 -9.64
CA GLN A 146 -19.80 0.48 -10.02
C GLN A 146 -21.18 0.06 -9.52
N SER A 147 -21.95 -0.67 -10.32
CA SER A 147 -23.25 -1.22 -9.90
C SER A 147 -23.12 -2.49 -9.08
N GLU A 148 -21.99 -3.17 -9.18
CA GLU A 148 -21.68 -4.35 -8.40
C GLU A 148 -21.05 -3.95 -7.07
N ILE A 149 -21.24 -4.80 -6.05
CA ILE A 149 -20.59 -4.61 -4.76
C ILE A 149 -19.09 -4.73 -4.97
N LEU A 150 -18.32 -3.82 -4.38
CA LEU A 150 -16.86 -3.87 -4.44
C LEU A 150 -16.36 -5.15 -3.75
N GLU A 151 -15.25 -5.68 -4.25
CA GLU A 151 -14.57 -6.83 -3.67
C GLU A 151 -13.11 -6.49 -3.40
N ILE A 152 -12.52 -7.14 -2.38
CA ILE A 152 -11.07 -7.16 -2.19
C ILE A 152 -10.57 -8.45 -2.83
N PRO A 153 -9.82 -8.39 -3.93
CA PRO A 153 -9.36 -9.60 -4.61
C PRO A 153 -8.26 -10.29 -3.78
N ASP A 154 -7.98 -11.55 -4.12
CA ASP A 154 -6.73 -12.19 -3.71
C ASP A 154 -5.52 -11.50 -4.38
N SER A 155 -4.31 -11.79 -3.89
CA SER A 155 -3.09 -11.28 -4.54
C SER A 155 -2.95 -11.84 -5.95
N TYR A 156 -2.73 -10.96 -6.93
CA TYR A 156 -2.58 -11.34 -8.33
C TYR A 156 -1.50 -10.51 -9.03
N TYR A 157 -1.20 -10.87 -10.27
CA TYR A 157 -0.37 -10.03 -11.13
C TYR A 157 -0.98 -9.85 -12.54
N VAL A 158 -0.62 -8.74 -13.16
CA VAL A 158 -0.92 -8.42 -14.57
C VAL A 158 0.38 -8.12 -15.31
N ASN A 159 0.37 -8.22 -16.63
CA ASN A 159 1.48 -7.72 -17.44
C ASN A 159 1.49 -6.19 -17.38
N ILE A 160 2.69 -5.60 -17.32
CA ILE A 160 2.83 -4.14 -17.38
C ILE A 160 2.36 -3.64 -18.74
N SER A 161 1.47 -2.64 -18.73
CA SER A 161 1.06 -1.86 -19.89
C SER A 161 1.90 -0.57 -19.99
N SER A 162 1.81 0.13 -21.12
CA SER A 162 2.46 1.43 -21.30
C SER A 162 2.00 2.48 -20.29
N GLU A 163 0.77 2.38 -19.77
CA GLU A 163 0.24 3.27 -18.74
C GLU A 163 0.87 2.98 -17.36
N ILE A 164 1.02 1.70 -17.00
CA ILE A 164 1.68 1.29 -15.77
C ILE A 164 3.16 1.72 -15.78
N LEU A 165 3.81 1.75 -16.95
CA LEU A 165 5.17 2.29 -17.07
C LEU A 165 5.27 3.77 -16.69
N LYS A 166 4.20 4.56 -16.84
CA LYS A 166 4.19 5.96 -16.39
C LYS A 166 4.27 6.09 -14.88
N LEU A 167 3.98 5.02 -14.12
CA LEU A 167 4.21 5.00 -12.68
C LEU A 167 5.70 5.07 -12.35
N SER A 168 6.61 4.68 -13.25
CA SER A 168 8.07 4.78 -13.02
C SER A 168 8.52 6.17 -12.54
N SER A 169 8.01 7.23 -13.17
CA SER A 169 8.33 8.60 -12.77
C SER A 169 7.76 8.97 -11.41
N ALA A 170 6.60 8.42 -11.04
CA ALA A 170 5.97 8.67 -9.74
C ALA A 170 6.65 7.88 -8.59
N TYR A 171 7.16 6.67 -8.89
CA TYR A 171 7.71 5.76 -7.89
C TYR A 171 9.19 6.01 -7.60
N LYS A 172 9.83 7.00 -8.28
CA LYS A 172 11.27 7.34 -8.19
C LYS A 172 12.22 6.15 -8.35
N ASP A 173 11.71 5.02 -8.81
CA ASP A 173 12.51 3.88 -9.18
C ASP A 173 13.12 4.15 -10.56
N HIS A 174 14.41 3.88 -10.68
CA HIS A 174 15.09 3.78 -11.96
C HIS A 174 14.55 2.55 -12.73
N LEU A 175 13.27 2.58 -13.14
CA LEU A 175 12.73 1.66 -14.12
C LEU A 175 13.40 2.02 -15.45
N ILE A 176 14.56 1.40 -15.67
CA ILE A 176 15.42 1.61 -16.83
C ILE A 176 14.60 1.37 -18.10
N ASN A 177 14.38 2.47 -18.84
CA ASN A 177 14.15 2.51 -20.29
C ASN A 177 15.21 1.59 -20.96
N GLU A 178 14.91 0.57 -21.75
CA GLU A 178 13.93 0.45 -22.83
C GLU A 178 13.48 -1.02 -23.03
N GLU A 179 12.25 -1.21 -23.54
CA GLU A 179 11.59 -2.49 -23.89
C GLU A 179 11.02 -3.35 -22.74
N SER A 180 10.29 -2.71 -21.84
CA SER A 180 9.85 -3.19 -20.53
C SER A 180 8.73 -4.25 -20.53
N HIS A 181 9.10 -5.51 -20.81
CA HIS A 181 8.32 -6.65 -20.33
C HIS A 181 8.50 -6.79 -18.82
N GLY A 182 7.40 -6.77 -18.07
CA GLY A 182 7.40 -6.96 -16.62
C GLY A 182 5.99 -7.25 -16.10
N PHE A 183 5.89 -7.33 -14.78
CA PHE A 183 4.64 -7.63 -14.09
C PHE A 183 4.35 -6.55 -13.05
N LEU A 184 3.09 -6.13 -12.98
CA LEU A 184 2.56 -5.40 -11.84
C LEU A 184 1.91 -6.42 -10.92
N ILE A 185 2.36 -6.46 -9.68
CA ILE A 185 1.88 -7.38 -8.65
C ILE A 185 1.06 -6.59 -7.65
N TYR A 186 -0.12 -7.09 -7.29
CA TYR A 186 -1.05 -6.45 -6.37
C TYR A 186 -1.25 -7.30 -5.11
N TYR A 187 -1.05 -6.68 -3.95
CA TYR A 187 -1.18 -7.25 -2.61
C TYR A 187 -2.24 -6.47 -1.79
N PRO A 188 -3.53 -6.69 -2.08
CA PRO A 188 -4.66 -5.97 -1.48
C PRO A 188 -4.87 -6.23 0.01
N SER A 189 -4.50 -7.41 0.49
CA SER A 189 -4.83 -7.83 1.86
C SER A 189 -3.59 -7.89 2.74
N GLY A 190 -3.58 -7.08 3.81
CA GLY A 190 -2.68 -7.22 4.96
C GLY A 190 -3.33 -7.93 6.15
N HIS A 191 -4.66 -7.91 6.22
CA HIS A 191 -5.48 -8.43 7.31
C HIS A 191 -6.68 -9.20 6.75
N HIS A 192 -7.09 -10.27 7.45
CA HIS A 192 -8.26 -11.05 7.05
C HIS A 192 -9.53 -10.20 7.15
N ILE A 193 -10.29 -10.10 6.06
CA ILE A 193 -11.59 -9.41 5.99
C ILE A 193 -12.60 -10.43 5.48
N GLU A 194 -13.64 -10.71 6.26
CA GLU A 194 -14.56 -11.84 5.99
C GLU A 194 -15.49 -11.63 4.78
N LYS A 195 -15.72 -10.38 4.36
CA LYS A 195 -16.16 -9.88 3.05
C LYS A 195 -16.55 -8.39 3.18
N LEU A 196 -16.65 -7.65 2.07
CA LEU A 196 -17.06 -6.24 2.10
C LEU A 196 -18.58 -6.06 2.29
N ASP A 197 -19.38 -7.01 1.82
CA ASP A 197 -20.85 -6.97 1.93
C ASP A 197 -21.37 -7.18 3.36
N SER A 198 -20.55 -7.79 4.22
CA SER A 198 -20.86 -7.98 5.64
C SER A 198 -20.52 -6.77 6.51
N LEU A 199 -19.89 -5.73 5.94
CA LEU A 199 -19.53 -4.53 6.70
C LEU A 199 -20.75 -3.67 7.01
N THR A 200 -20.80 -3.15 8.24
CA THR A 200 -21.78 -2.13 8.63
C THR A 200 -21.28 -0.74 8.22
N PRO A 201 -22.17 0.19 7.81
CA PRO A 201 -21.76 1.56 7.54
C PRO A 201 -21.20 2.22 8.81
N VAL A 202 -20.07 2.92 8.68
CA VAL A 202 -19.45 3.70 9.77
C VAL A 202 -19.95 5.13 9.82
N ALA A 203 -20.49 5.64 8.71
CA ALA A 203 -21.18 6.93 8.64
C ALA A 203 -22.24 6.88 7.54
N GLN A 204 -23.32 7.65 7.69
CA GLN A 204 -24.37 7.73 6.67
C GLN A 204 -25.15 9.03 6.73
N ASN A 205 -25.69 9.43 5.58
CA ASN A 205 -26.70 10.48 5.47
C ASN A 205 -27.78 10.05 4.46
N LYS A 206 -28.63 10.99 4.01
CA LYS A 206 -29.72 10.69 3.07
C LYS A 206 -29.26 10.13 1.71
N TYR A 207 -28.01 10.35 1.31
CA TYR A 207 -27.49 9.97 -0.01
C TYR A 207 -26.39 8.90 0.05
N TYR A 208 -25.55 8.93 1.08
CA TYR A 208 -24.34 8.11 1.16
C TYR A 208 -24.37 7.20 2.37
N LYS A 209 -23.88 5.97 2.17
CA LYS A 209 -23.45 5.07 3.24
C LYS A 209 -21.97 4.81 3.08
N ILE A 210 -21.20 5.08 4.12
CA ILE A 210 -19.74 4.98 4.11
C ILE A 210 -19.33 3.73 4.87
N TYR A 211 -18.43 2.97 4.28
CA TYR A 211 -17.89 1.74 4.84
C TYR A 211 -16.37 1.86 4.88
N LYS A 212 -15.74 1.18 5.83
CA LYS A 212 -14.29 1.14 5.92
C LYS A 212 -13.79 -0.28 6.20
N THR A 213 -12.61 -0.55 5.67
CA THR A 213 -11.73 -1.61 6.13
C THR A 213 -10.61 -1.00 6.98
N PRO A 214 -9.65 -1.78 7.48
CA PRO A 214 -8.46 -1.21 8.11
C PRO A 214 -7.66 -0.23 7.23
N HIS A 215 -7.76 -0.33 5.90
CA HIS A 215 -6.91 0.40 4.94
C HIS A 215 -7.63 1.03 3.75
N ALA A 216 -8.95 0.91 3.66
CA ALA A 216 -9.71 1.52 2.58
C ALA A 216 -11.07 2.04 3.05
N VAL A 217 -11.58 3.06 2.37
CA VAL A 217 -12.92 3.62 2.53
C VAL A 217 -13.64 3.53 1.21
N PHE A 218 -14.90 3.09 1.25
CA PHE A 218 -15.77 3.09 0.09
C PHE A 218 -17.17 3.59 0.45
N VAL A 219 -17.88 4.05 -0.57
CA VAL A 219 -19.23 4.61 -0.45
C VAL A 219 -20.21 3.76 -1.23
N LYS A 220 -21.45 3.70 -0.73
CA LYS A 220 -22.63 3.30 -1.46
C LYS A 220 -23.57 4.48 -1.62
N ARG A 221 -24.01 4.76 -2.85
CA ARG A 221 -25.08 5.70 -3.20
C ARG A 221 -26.13 4.96 -4.02
N GLY A 222 -27.30 4.71 -3.43
CA GLY A 222 -28.31 3.86 -4.05
C GLY A 222 -27.77 2.45 -4.31
N GLY A 223 -27.81 1.99 -5.56
CA GLY A 223 -27.24 0.72 -6.01
C GLY A 223 -25.79 0.81 -6.52
N MET A 224 -25.14 1.96 -6.38
CA MET A 224 -23.79 2.21 -6.90
C MET A 224 -22.76 2.29 -5.78
N TYR A 225 -21.53 1.87 -6.07
CA TYR A 225 -20.40 1.80 -5.15
C TYR A 225 -19.18 2.50 -5.73
N ASN A 226 -18.31 3.05 -4.87
CA ASN A 226 -17.04 3.59 -5.31
C ASN A 226 -15.98 3.59 -4.19
N TRP A 227 -14.71 3.40 -4.55
CA TRP A 227 -13.58 3.59 -3.65
C TRP A 227 -13.33 5.09 -3.44
N LEU A 228 -13.15 5.50 -2.19
CA LEU A 228 -12.94 6.91 -1.85
C LEU A 228 -11.54 7.19 -1.32
N PHE A 229 -10.95 6.21 -0.64
CA PHE A 229 -9.64 6.35 -0.04
C PHE A 229 -9.00 4.96 0.08
N ILE A 230 -7.75 4.82 -0.34
CA ILE A 230 -6.94 3.63 -0.08
C ILE A 230 -5.63 4.09 0.53
N SER A 231 -5.35 3.58 1.72
CA SER A 231 -4.15 3.85 2.50
C SER A 231 -2.94 3.13 1.89
N ASP A 232 -2.45 3.61 0.74
CA ASP A 232 -1.17 3.21 0.12
C ASP A 232 -0.06 4.22 0.40
N SER A 233 1.19 3.78 0.65
CA SER A 233 2.28 4.70 1.01
C SER A 233 2.68 5.68 -0.08
N LEU A 234 2.48 5.36 -1.35
CA LEU A 234 2.89 6.22 -2.46
C LEU A 234 1.77 7.13 -2.97
N VAL A 235 0.54 6.88 -2.53
CA VAL A 235 -0.61 7.71 -2.86
C VAL A 235 -1.05 8.57 -1.69
N THR A 236 -1.05 8.02 -0.47
CA THR A 236 -1.68 8.64 0.70
C THR A 236 -0.82 8.57 1.97
N GLY A 237 0.44 8.14 1.88
CA GLY A 237 1.36 8.13 3.04
C GLY A 237 1.07 7.05 4.11
N ALA A 238 0.56 5.90 3.70
CA ALA A 238 0.20 4.79 4.61
C ALA A 238 1.34 4.20 5.46
N PRO A 239 1.00 3.66 6.66
CA PRO A 239 1.91 2.86 7.45
C PRO A 239 2.04 1.43 6.92
N ASP A 240 2.85 0.62 7.61
CA ASP A 240 2.91 -0.83 7.40
C ASP A 240 1.55 -1.50 7.64
N ARG A 241 0.98 -2.08 6.57
CA ARG A 241 -0.36 -2.68 6.56
C ARG A 241 -0.45 -4.10 7.13
N ARG A 242 0.67 -4.72 7.51
CA ARG A 242 0.65 -6.01 8.22
C ARG A 242 0.55 -5.80 9.72
N SER A 243 1.08 -4.69 10.21
CA SER A 243 1.25 -4.44 11.63
C SER A 243 0.17 -3.53 12.20
N TRP A 244 -0.44 -2.66 11.39
CA TRP A 244 -1.27 -1.56 11.88
C TRP A 244 -2.52 -1.36 11.05
N PHE A 245 -3.65 -1.11 11.71
CA PHE A 245 -4.86 -0.59 11.04
C PHE A 245 -4.71 0.92 10.87
N SER A 246 -4.76 1.43 9.64
CA SER A 246 -4.50 2.84 9.38
C SER A 246 -5.74 3.72 9.53
N ILE A 247 -6.95 3.23 9.27
CA ILE A 247 -8.15 4.09 9.29
C ILE A 247 -8.88 4.02 10.63
N LYS A 248 -8.80 5.08 11.42
CA LYS A 248 -9.43 5.16 12.75
C LYS A 248 -10.79 5.82 12.74
N GLN A 249 -10.83 7.12 12.40
CA GLN A 249 -12.02 7.95 12.48
C GLN A 249 -12.44 8.42 11.09
N ILE A 250 -13.76 8.44 10.84
CA ILE A 250 -14.35 9.01 9.62
C ILE A 250 -15.55 9.85 10.02
N GLN A 251 -15.61 11.09 9.54
CA GLN A 251 -16.80 11.93 9.64
C GLN A 251 -17.34 12.26 8.25
N LEU A 252 -18.66 12.17 8.09
CA LEU A 252 -19.38 12.49 6.84
C LEU A 252 -20.13 13.81 7.01
N ILE A 253 -19.84 14.78 6.16
CA ILE A 253 -20.48 16.10 6.13
C ILE A 253 -20.91 16.40 4.70
N ASP A 254 -22.22 16.35 4.46
CA ASP A 254 -22.83 16.44 3.13
C ASP A 254 -22.23 15.47 2.10
N LYS A 255 -21.33 15.95 1.23
CA LYS A 255 -20.62 15.18 0.19
C LYS A 255 -19.13 15.00 0.49
N TYR A 256 -18.67 15.39 1.68
CA TYR A 256 -17.27 15.34 2.08
C TYR A 256 -17.05 14.35 3.21
N LEU A 257 -15.88 13.70 3.19
CA LEU A 257 -15.36 12.92 4.30
C LEU A 257 -14.15 13.60 4.91
N ILE A 258 -14.02 13.49 6.23
CA ILE A 258 -12.80 13.77 6.97
C ILE A 258 -12.32 12.43 7.51
N ILE A 259 -11.12 12.01 7.12
CA ILE A 259 -10.54 10.71 7.43
C ILE A 259 -9.28 10.91 8.27
N HIS A 260 -9.23 10.26 9.43
CA HIS A 260 -8.01 10.10 10.20
C HIS A 260 -7.31 8.80 9.76
N GLN A 261 -6.10 8.96 9.26
CA GLN A 261 -5.17 7.88 8.94
C GLN A 261 -4.00 7.88 9.94
N ASP A 262 -3.91 6.83 10.75
CA ASP A 262 -2.75 6.51 11.59
C ASP A 262 -1.50 6.27 10.73
N VAL A 263 -0.36 6.80 11.18
CA VAL A 263 0.96 6.58 10.56
C VAL A 263 2.02 6.11 11.58
N PRO A 264 1.78 5.00 12.31
CA PRO A 264 2.76 4.47 13.25
C PRO A 264 4.10 4.15 12.56
N PRO A 265 5.23 4.25 13.29
CA PRO A 265 5.32 4.42 14.75
C PRO A 265 5.19 5.88 15.24
N ASP A 266 4.86 6.82 14.37
CA ASP A 266 4.79 8.23 14.74
C ASP A 266 3.62 8.50 15.70
N ASN A 267 3.82 9.50 16.57
CA ASN A 267 2.79 10.00 17.50
C ASN A 267 1.89 11.07 16.86
N THR A 268 1.94 11.15 15.54
CA THR A 268 1.10 12.00 14.70
C THR A 268 0.21 11.13 13.82
N TYR A 269 -0.72 11.78 13.13
CA TYR A 269 -1.58 11.13 12.15
C TYR A 269 -1.81 12.05 10.95
N ASN A 270 -2.37 11.52 9.88
CA ASN A 270 -2.77 12.32 8.73
C ASN A 270 -4.27 12.58 8.77
N ILE A 271 -4.69 13.79 8.40
CA ILE A 271 -6.10 14.11 8.12
C ILE A 271 -6.27 14.28 6.62
N HIS A 272 -7.14 13.46 6.04
CA HIS A 272 -7.50 13.52 4.63
C HIS A 272 -8.93 14.03 4.45
N ILE A 273 -9.12 14.91 3.49
CA ILE A 273 -10.43 15.45 3.10
C ILE A 273 -10.80 14.86 1.75
N VAL A 274 -11.92 14.16 1.67
CA VAL A 274 -12.38 13.52 0.44
C VAL A 274 -13.67 14.16 -0.03
N ASN A 275 -13.72 14.62 -1.28
CA ASN A 275 -14.99 14.93 -1.94
C ASN A 275 -15.50 13.67 -2.64
N ILE A 276 -16.65 13.15 -2.21
CA ILE A 276 -17.25 11.90 -2.70
C ILE A 276 -17.57 11.96 -4.20
N GLU A 277 -18.00 13.13 -4.69
CA GLU A 277 -18.47 13.28 -6.06
C GLU A 277 -17.32 13.46 -7.04
N THR A 278 -16.28 14.20 -6.66
CA THR A 278 -15.11 14.45 -7.52
C THR A 278 -13.99 13.44 -7.30
N GLN A 279 -14.05 12.67 -6.21
CA GLN A 279 -13.01 11.76 -5.73
C GLN A 279 -11.66 12.44 -5.46
N LYS A 280 -11.64 13.76 -5.29
CA LYS A 280 -10.43 14.45 -4.84
C LYS A 280 -10.19 14.10 -3.38
N VAL A 281 -8.95 13.75 -3.07
CA VAL A 281 -8.44 13.55 -1.72
C VAL A 281 -7.39 14.61 -1.48
N GLY A 282 -7.54 15.42 -0.44
CA GLY A 282 -6.53 16.36 -0.01
C GLY A 282 -5.99 16.01 1.36
N HIS A 283 -4.67 15.89 1.45
CA HIS A 283 -3.97 15.68 2.70
C HIS A 283 -3.68 17.04 3.35
N LEU A 284 -4.19 17.26 4.57
CA LEU A 284 -3.98 18.52 5.26
C LEU A 284 -2.49 18.78 5.55
N ASN A 285 -2.04 20.01 5.35
CA ASN A 285 -0.65 20.46 5.58
C ASN A 285 -0.38 20.79 7.06
N PHE A 286 -0.73 19.86 7.96
CA PHE A 286 -0.55 20.00 9.40
C PHE A 286 -0.08 18.67 9.99
N GLU A 287 0.53 18.70 11.18
CA GLU A 287 0.98 17.51 11.93
C GLU A 287 0.08 17.25 13.14
N PRO A 288 -1.15 16.76 12.96
CA PRO A 288 -2.04 16.54 14.08
C PRO A 288 -1.52 15.41 14.97
N SER A 289 -1.72 15.54 16.28
CA SER A 289 -1.12 14.65 17.29
C SER A 289 -2.17 14.02 18.21
N TYR A 290 -1.85 12.85 18.77
CA TYR A 290 -2.70 12.17 19.76
C TYR A 290 -2.70 12.82 21.15
N ASN A 291 -1.88 13.86 21.35
CA ASN A 291 -1.82 14.59 22.62
C ASN A 291 -3.07 15.47 22.73
N ASN A 292 -4.18 14.89 23.19
CA ASN A 292 -5.43 15.59 23.33
C ASN A 292 -5.38 16.58 24.51
N GLY A 293 -5.53 17.88 24.24
CA GLY A 293 -5.83 18.89 25.27
C GLY A 293 -7.26 18.80 25.83
N THR A 294 -8.07 17.85 25.37
CA THR A 294 -9.44 17.57 25.81
C THR A 294 -9.48 16.24 26.56
N ASP A 295 -8.95 16.26 27.79
CA ASP A 295 -9.13 15.19 28.77
C ASP A 295 -10.62 15.12 29.16
N GLU A 296 -11.38 14.19 28.56
CA GLU A 296 -12.56 13.60 29.21
C GLU A 296 -13.13 12.33 28.54
N GLY A 297 -12.72 11.94 27.32
CA GLY A 297 -13.40 10.83 26.61
C GLY A 297 -12.53 9.72 26.00
N GLY A 298 -11.28 9.99 25.65
CA GLY A 298 -10.45 9.05 24.88
C GLY A 298 -10.94 8.85 23.43
N MET A 299 -9.98 8.84 22.50
CA MET A 299 -10.07 8.37 21.11
C MET A 299 -10.70 9.24 19.99
N ASP A 300 -11.31 10.40 20.22
CA ASP A 300 -11.52 11.34 19.10
C ASP A 300 -10.26 12.20 18.94
N THR A 301 -9.57 12.02 17.81
CA THR A 301 -8.32 12.73 17.50
C THR A 301 -8.60 14.11 16.88
N PHE A 302 -9.70 14.22 16.15
CA PHE A 302 -10.28 15.48 15.70
C PHE A 302 -11.78 15.55 16.01
N GLU A 303 -12.29 16.77 16.14
CA GLU A 303 -13.70 17.07 16.35
C GLU A 303 -14.22 18.06 15.30
N VAL A 304 -15.53 18.02 15.06
CA VAL A 304 -16.22 19.02 14.25
C VAL A 304 -17.24 19.74 15.11
N ILE A 305 -16.96 21.00 15.42
CA ILE A 305 -17.81 21.85 16.26
C ILE A 305 -18.04 23.17 15.55
N ASN A 306 -19.29 23.65 15.53
CA ASN A 306 -19.66 24.94 14.93
C ASN A 306 -19.12 25.14 13.50
N ASN A 307 -19.17 24.09 12.67
CA ASN A 307 -18.67 24.08 11.29
C ASN A 307 -17.16 24.34 11.17
N GLN A 308 -16.38 23.96 12.18
CA GLN A 308 -14.93 24.01 12.18
C GLN A 308 -14.36 22.62 12.49
N LEU A 309 -13.30 22.24 11.80
CA LEU A 309 -12.44 21.12 12.15
C LEU A 309 -11.48 21.56 13.26
N ILE A 310 -11.43 20.79 14.35
CA ILE A 310 -10.66 21.09 15.55
C ILE A 310 -9.75 19.90 15.88
N PHE A 311 -8.47 20.14 16.09
CA PHE A 311 -7.49 19.11 16.49
C PHE A 311 -6.28 19.73 17.21
N ASN A 312 -5.49 18.89 17.87
CA ASN A 312 -4.20 19.26 18.46
C ASN A 312 -3.10 19.07 17.42
N GLU A 313 -2.24 20.07 17.26
CA GLU A 313 -1.07 19.97 16.39
C GLU A 313 0.18 19.70 17.21
N TYR A 314 1.07 18.88 16.68
CA TYR A 314 2.28 18.47 17.37
C TYR A 314 3.14 19.69 17.72
N GLY A 315 3.52 19.81 19.00
CA GLY A 315 4.33 20.92 19.49
C GLY A 315 3.56 22.23 19.72
N GLU A 316 2.27 22.30 19.37
CA GLU A 316 1.47 23.52 19.51
C GLU A 316 0.56 23.47 20.75
N PRO A 317 0.57 24.50 21.62
CA PRO A 317 -0.21 24.52 22.85
C PRO A 317 -1.69 24.88 22.65
N VAL A 318 -2.07 25.38 21.47
CA VAL A 318 -3.42 25.85 21.16
C VAL A 318 -4.05 24.95 20.10
N LEU A 319 -5.31 24.57 20.31
CA LEU A 319 -6.09 23.82 19.34
C LEU A 319 -6.14 24.54 17.98
N ARG A 320 -5.81 23.82 16.92
CA ARG A 320 -6.03 24.27 15.54
C ARG A 320 -7.53 24.27 15.28
N LYS A 321 -8.04 25.33 14.66
CA LYS A 321 -9.46 25.47 14.29
C LYS A 321 -9.54 25.98 12.86
N ILE A 322 -10.12 25.18 11.97
CA ILE A 322 -10.19 25.51 10.55
C ILE A 322 -11.66 25.44 10.10
N PRO A 323 -12.23 26.52 9.53
CA PRO A 323 -13.59 26.49 9.00
C PRO A 323 -13.75 25.44 7.89
N LEU A 324 -14.76 24.57 8.01
CA LEU A 324 -15.00 23.50 7.03
C LEU A 324 -15.25 24.04 5.62
N GLN A 325 -15.96 25.16 5.53
CA GLN A 325 -16.23 25.81 4.23
C GLN A 325 -14.93 26.21 3.53
N GLN A 326 -13.91 26.66 4.28
CA GLN A 326 -12.61 26.99 3.71
C GLN A 326 -11.93 25.74 3.16
N ILE A 327 -11.87 24.67 3.95
CA ILE A 327 -11.29 23.38 3.56
C ILE A 327 -11.96 22.84 2.27
N PHE A 328 -13.29 22.80 2.26
CA PHE A 328 -14.06 22.22 1.17
C PHE A 328 -13.96 23.04 -0.12
N ASN A 329 -13.99 24.38 -0.02
CA ASN A 329 -13.83 25.26 -1.17
C ASN A 329 -12.42 25.15 -1.77
N THR A 330 -11.39 25.10 -0.93
CA THR A 330 -10.01 24.94 -1.39
C THR A 330 -9.82 23.60 -2.10
N LEU A 331 -10.31 22.49 -1.53
CA LEU A 331 -10.26 21.18 -2.19
C LEU A 331 -10.98 21.18 -3.54
N ASP A 332 -12.15 21.82 -3.61
CA ASP A 332 -12.95 21.86 -4.84
C ASP A 332 -12.30 22.72 -5.93
N SER A 333 -11.40 23.64 -5.59
CA SER A 333 -10.72 24.54 -6.53
C SER A 333 -9.58 23.91 -7.35
N TYR A 334 -9.00 22.79 -6.89
CA TYR A 334 -7.97 22.02 -7.62
C TYR A 334 -8.50 21.21 -8.80
#